data_AF-A0AAD6LF92-F1
#
_entry.id   AF-A0AAD6LF92-F1
#
_cell.length_a   1.000
_cell.length_b   1.000
_cell.length_c   1.000
_cell.angle_alpha   90.00
_cell.angle_beta   90.00
_cell.angle_gamma   90.00
#
_symmetry.space_group_name_H-M   'P 1'
#
loop_
_entity.id
_entity.type
_entity.pdbx_description
1 polymer ?
#
loop_
_entity_poly.entity_id
_entity_poly.type
_entity_poly.pdbx_seq_one_letter_code
_entity_poly.pdbx_strand_id
1 'polypeptide(L)'
;MAVGHVFFALGCPRAMYIGTLLIGLGYGAHWAIVPAAASELFGLKKLGALYNFLTLANPAGSLVFSSLIASSIYDREAERQAHGNNYHIHNGGPFFSGMLGLNEPSKCEGSICYFLTSMIMSGFCVVAVVLSMILVHRTKIVYANLYGKSRS
;
A
#
# COMPACT_ATOMS: atom_id res chain seq x y z
N MET A 1 -8.63 4.93 -1.08
CA MET A 1 -7.66 3.82 -1.30
C MET A 1 -8.18 2.49 -0.77
N ALA A 2 -8.68 2.38 0.47
CA ALA A 2 -9.22 1.13 1.04
C ALA A 2 -10.23 0.38 0.14
N VAL A 3 -11.22 1.09 -0.43
CA VAL A 3 -12.21 0.50 -1.33
C VAL A 3 -11.57 -0.16 -2.55
N GLY A 4 -10.52 0.44 -3.13
CA GLY A 4 -9.79 -0.14 -4.26
C GLY A 4 -9.03 -1.41 -3.89
N HIS A 5 -8.48 -1.49 -2.67
CA HIS A 5 -7.86 -2.72 -2.16
C HIS A 5 -8.88 -3.86 -1.97
N VAL A 6 -10.11 -3.53 -1.54
CA VAL A 6 -11.20 -4.52 -1.48
C VAL A 6 -11.55 -5.03 -2.88
N PHE A 7 -11.58 -4.15 -3.89
CA PHE A 7 -11.79 -4.56 -5.29
C PHE A 7 -10.67 -5.47 -5.82
N PHE A 8 -9.41 -5.25 -5.44
CA PHE A 8 -8.33 -6.17 -5.78
C PHE A 8 -8.46 -7.53 -5.10
N ALA A 9 -8.98 -7.56 -3.88
CA ALA A 9 -9.28 -8.81 -3.18
C ALA A 9 -10.36 -9.65 -3.90
N LEU A 10 -11.29 -9.03 -4.63
CA LEU A 10 -12.33 -9.78 -5.35
C LEU A 10 -11.78 -10.60 -6.53
N GLY A 11 -10.55 -10.38 -7.00
CA GLY A 11 -9.88 -11.21 -8.02
C GLY A 11 -10.51 -11.20 -9.42
N CYS A 12 -11.62 -10.47 -9.63
CA CYS A 12 -12.28 -10.37 -10.93
C CYS A 12 -11.52 -9.40 -11.86
N PRO A 13 -11.19 -9.76 -13.12
CA PRO A 13 -10.41 -8.92 -14.04
C PRO A 13 -11.01 -7.51 -14.25
N ARG A 14 -12.34 -7.44 -14.35
CA ARG A 14 -13.09 -6.18 -14.51
C ARG A 14 -13.06 -5.30 -13.26
N ALA A 15 -13.00 -5.91 -12.07
CA ALA A 15 -12.94 -5.19 -10.80
C ALA A 15 -11.55 -4.57 -10.56
N MET A 16 -10.48 -5.22 -11.05
CA MET A 16 -9.12 -4.70 -10.93
C MET A 16 -8.95 -3.36 -11.66
N TYR A 17 -9.55 -3.17 -12.83
CA TYR A 17 -9.50 -1.90 -13.56
C TYR A 17 -10.14 -0.76 -12.76
N ILE A 18 -11.31 -1.00 -12.19
CA ILE A 18 -12.04 -0.04 -11.34
C ILE A 18 -11.22 0.24 -10.06
N GLY A 19 -10.63 -0.80 -9.47
CA GLY A 19 -9.75 -0.68 -8.29
C GLY A 19 -8.54 0.20 -8.54
N THR A 20 -7.82 0.00 -9.65
CA THR A 20 -6.67 0.81 -10.05
C THR A 20 -7.07 2.28 -10.25
N LEU A 21 -8.19 2.54 -10.90
CA LEU A 21 -8.68 3.91 -11.12
C LEU A 21 -9.01 4.62 -9.80
N LEU A 22 -9.71 3.94 -8.89
CA LEU A 22 -10.03 4.47 -7.55
C LEU A 22 -8.79 4.75 -6.70
N ILE A 23 -7.79 3.86 -6.76
CA ILE A 23 -6.52 4.05 -6.05
C ILE A 23 -5.73 5.20 -6.65
N GLY A 24 -5.63 5.27 -7.98
CA GLY A 24 -4.92 6.34 -8.68
C GLY A 24 -5.50 7.73 -8.37
N LEU A 25 -6.83 7.89 -8.46
CA LEU A 25 -7.49 9.15 -8.11
C LEU A 25 -7.28 9.53 -6.64
N GLY A 26 -7.43 8.57 -5.73
CA GLY A 26 -7.22 8.80 -4.30
C GLY A 26 -5.78 9.16 -3.97
N TYR A 27 -4.81 8.50 -4.62
CA TYR A 27 -3.38 8.77 -4.44
C TYR A 27 -3.02 10.15 -4.97
N GLY A 28 -3.47 10.51 -6.18
CA GLY A 28 -3.27 11.85 -6.73
C GLY A 28 -3.84 12.95 -5.84
N ALA A 29 -5.07 12.77 -5.35
CA ALA A 29 -5.69 13.70 -4.41
C ALA A 29 -4.90 13.82 -3.09
N HIS A 30 -4.37 12.70 -2.57
CA HIS A 30 -3.54 12.69 -1.37
C HIS A 30 -2.25 13.49 -1.55
N TRP A 31 -1.51 13.29 -2.65
CA TRP A 31 -0.26 14.03 -2.89
C TRP A 31 -0.48 15.51 -3.18
N ALA A 32 -1.64 15.90 -3.69
CA ALA A 32 -1.99 17.31 -3.88
C ALA A 32 -2.35 18.01 -2.56
N ILE A 33 -3.10 17.35 -1.67
CA ILE A 33 -3.61 17.99 -0.45
C ILE A 33 -2.57 18.09 0.66
N VAL A 34 -1.63 17.14 0.75
CA VAL A 34 -0.58 17.10 1.79
C VAL A 34 0.28 18.37 1.85
N PRO A 35 0.91 18.84 0.75
CA PRO A 35 1.74 20.06 0.79
C PRO A 35 0.91 21.32 1.06
N ALA A 36 -0.32 21.39 0.54
CA ALA A 36 -1.23 22.50 0.80
C ALA A 36 -1.56 22.60 2.30
N ALA A 37 -2.03 21.50 2.90
CA ALA A 37 -2.34 21.44 4.32
C ALA A 37 -1.12 21.69 5.21
N ALA A 38 0.05 21.15 4.85
CA ALA A 38 1.28 21.40 5.59
C ALA A 38 1.70 22.88 5.54
N SER A 39 1.52 23.55 4.40
CA SER A 39 1.84 24.97 4.25
C SER A 39 0.95 25.89 5.07
N GLU A 40 -0.32 25.53 5.25
CA GLU A 40 -1.26 26.26 6.11
C GLU A 40 -0.97 26.05 7.60
N LEU A 41 -0.63 24.82 8.00
CA LEU A 41 -0.47 24.45 9.40
C LEU A 41 0.88 24.90 10.01
N PHE A 42 1.96 24.79 9.23
CA PHE A 42 3.33 25.06 9.71
C PHE A 42 3.95 26.32 9.10
N GLY A 43 3.28 26.91 8.10
CA GLY A 43 3.82 28.03 7.35
C GLY A 43 4.93 27.64 6.37
N LEU A 44 5.32 28.59 5.53
CA LEU A 44 6.24 28.35 4.41
C LEU A 44 7.72 28.27 4.83
N LYS A 45 8.08 28.76 6.03
CA LYS A 45 9.47 28.98 6.44
C LYS A 45 10.33 27.70 6.51
N LYS A 46 9.71 26.55 6.78
CA LYS A 46 10.37 25.22 6.85
C LYS A 46 9.63 24.14 6.04
N LEU A 47 8.80 24.53 5.07
CA LEU A 47 7.97 23.60 4.30
C LEU A 47 8.79 22.56 3.55
N GLY A 48 9.92 22.95 2.95
CA GLY A 48 10.79 22.04 2.20
C GLY A 48 11.35 20.90 3.06
N ALA A 49 11.79 21.19 4.28
CA ALA A 49 12.30 20.15 5.19
C ALA A 49 11.19 19.20 5.66
N LEU A 50 10.01 19.75 5.99
CA LEU A 50 8.85 18.97 6.41
C LEU A 50 8.35 18.06 5.27
N TYR A 51 8.27 18.58 4.04
CA TYR A 51 7.85 17.81 2.87
C TYR A 51 8.85 16.68 2.55
N ASN A 52 10.16 16.93 2.68
CA ASN A 52 11.16 15.87 2.52
C ASN A 52 10.97 14.73 3.54
N PHE A 53 10.66 15.07 4.80
CA PHE A 53 10.35 14.07 5.83
C PHE A 53 9.08 13.27 5.50
N LEU A 54 8.03 13.94 5.00
CA LEU A 54 6.81 13.28 4.51
C LEU A 54 7.13 12.31 3.35
N THR A 55 7.93 12.74 2.38
CA THR A 55 8.33 11.86 1.27
C THR A 55 9.23 10.70 1.69
N LEU A 56 10.02 10.85 2.76
CA LEU A 56 10.85 9.78 3.32
C LEU A 56 10.03 8.61 3.87
N ALA A 57 8.78 8.86 4.25
CA ALA A 57 7.87 7.78 4.65
C ALA A 57 7.59 6.79 3.51
N ASN A 58 7.65 7.22 2.25
CA ASN A 58 7.36 6.37 1.09
C ASN A 58 8.40 5.24 0.89
N PRO A 59 9.73 5.50 0.83
CA PRO A 59 10.73 4.43 0.78
C PRO A 59 10.73 3.59 2.06
N ALA A 60 10.53 4.19 3.24
CA ALA A 60 10.44 3.44 4.49
C ALA A 60 9.27 2.44 4.49
N GLY A 61 8.09 2.89 4.04
CA GLY A 61 6.92 2.03 3.87
C GLY A 61 7.15 0.95 2.81
N SER A 62 7.70 1.31 1.66
CA SER A 62 8.00 0.33 0.60
C SER A 62 8.97 -0.75 1.08
N LEU A 63 9.99 -0.40 1.87
CA LEU A 63 10.88 -1.40 2.45
C LEU A 63 10.10 -2.35 3.36
N VAL A 64 9.34 -1.85 4.33
CA VAL A 64 8.61 -2.70 5.28
C VAL A 64 7.54 -3.56 4.58
N PHE A 65 6.69 -2.95 3.76
CA PHE A 65 5.55 -3.64 3.15
C PHE A 65 5.96 -4.53 1.98
N SER A 66 6.88 -4.09 1.12
CA SER A 66 7.27 -4.88 -0.06
C SER A 66 8.33 -5.92 0.30
N SER A 67 9.37 -5.57 1.07
CA SER A 67 10.47 -6.52 1.32
C SER A 67 10.19 -7.50 2.45
N LEU A 68 9.58 -7.05 3.56
CA LEU A 68 9.34 -7.94 4.70
C LEU A 68 8.01 -8.67 4.58
N ILE A 69 6.93 -7.93 4.30
CA ILE A 69 5.57 -8.49 4.32
C ILE A 69 5.26 -9.21 3.01
N ALA A 70 5.36 -8.53 1.87
CA ALA A 70 4.98 -9.13 0.58
C ALA A 70 5.92 -10.26 0.16
N SER A 71 7.26 -10.11 0.30
CA SER A 71 8.21 -11.20 0.00
C SER A 71 7.91 -12.44 0.85
N SER A 72 7.85 -12.30 2.18
CA SER A 72 7.60 -13.44 3.07
C SER A 72 6.28 -14.17 2.77
N ILE A 73 5.21 -13.41 2.47
CA ILE A 73 3.92 -14.01 2.13
C ILE A 73 4.01 -14.71 0.77
N TYR A 74 4.60 -14.08 -0.25
CA TYR A 74 4.66 -14.64 -1.60
C TYR A 74 5.57 -15.86 -1.67
N ASP A 75 6.72 -15.81 -1.03
CA ASP A 75 7.67 -16.93 -0.94
C ASP A 75 7.00 -18.14 -0.27
N ARG A 76 6.26 -17.91 0.83
CA ARG A 76 5.53 -18.97 1.54
C ARG A 76 4.40 -19.59 0.72
N GLU A 77 3.61 -18.77 0.02
CA GLU A 77 2.53 -19.29 -0.83
C GLU A 77 3.10 -19.98 -2.09
N ALA A 78 4.24 -19.52 -2.60
CA ALA A 78 4.93 -20.13 -3.72
C ALA A 78 5.53 -21.50 -3.37
N GLU A 79 6.09 -21.67 -2.17
CA GLU A 79 6.52 -22.98 -1.66
C GLU A 79 5.35 -23.97 -1.51
N ARG A 80 4.19 -23.49 -1.05
CA ARG A 80 2.96 -24.30 -0.95
C ARG A 80 2.47 -24.77 -2.31
N GLN A 81 2.48 -23.89 -3.32
CA GLN A 81 2.12 -24.25 -4.69
C GLN A 81 3.13 -25.21 -5.33
N ALA A 82 4.43 -25.03 -5.06
CA ALA A 82 5.47 -25.94 -5.54
C ALA A 82 5.31 -27.37 -4.97
N HIS A 83 4.91 -27.52 -3.70
CA HIS A 83 4.64 -28.82 -3.11
C HIS A 83 3.36 -29.48 -3.65
N GLY A 84 2.31 -28.69 -3.90
CA GLY A 84 1.04 -29.19 -4.45
C GLY A 84 1.09 -29.57 -5.94
N ASN A 85 2.00 -28.98 -6.71
CA ASN A 85 2.11 -29.22 -8.16
C ASN A 85 2.93 -30.46 -8.53
N ASN A 86 3.43 -31.24 -7.56
CA ASN A 86 4.07 -32.54 -7.80
C ASN A 86 3.14 -33.62 -8.40
N TYR A 87 1.86 -33.30 -8.67
CA TYR A 87 0.94 -34.19 -9.37
C TYR A 87 0.77 -33.88 -10.87
N HIS A 88 1.35 -32.79 -11.41
CA HIS A 88 1.21 -32.50 -12.84
C HIS A 88 2.54 -32.21 -13.55
N ILE A 89 3.04 -33.30 -14.15
CA ILE A 89 3.99 -33.39 -15.26
C ILE A 89 5.48 -33.19 -14.94
N HIS A 90 6.12 -34.35 -14.74
CA HIS A 90 7.43 -34.67 -15.29
C HIS A 90 7.43 -34.45 -16.82
N ASN A 91 8.21 -33.49 -17.33
CA ASN A 91 8.83 -33.56 -18.66
C ASN A 91 9.97 -32.54 -18.82
N GLY A 92 11.21 -33.01 -18.70
CA GLY A 92 12.29 -32.70 -19.65
C GLY A 92 12.99 -31.33 -19.61
N GLY A 93 13.61 -30.95 -18.49
CA GLY A 93 14.67 -29.91 -18.46
C GLY A 93 16.02 -30.52 -18.04
N PRO A 94 17.13 -30.28 -18.75
CA PRO A 94 18.37 -31.02 -18.54
C PRO A 94 19.09 -30.60 -17.25
N PHE A 95 19.77 -31.58 -16.65
CA PHE A 95 20.70 -31.59 -15.50
C PHE A 95 21.60 -30.35 -15.24
N PHE A 96 21.65 -29.35 -16.12
CA PHE A 96 22.54 -28.18 -16.06
C PHE A 96 22.05 -27.05 -15.11
N SER A 97 20.74 -26.98 -14.81
CA SER A 97 20.18 -25.93 -13.92
C SER A 97 20.48 -26.13 -12.42
N GLY A 98 20.99 -27.28 -12.00
CA GLY A 98 21.44 -27.50 -10.62
C GLY A 98 22.80 -26.85 -10.31
N MET A 99 23.60 -26.54 -11.33
CA MET A 99 24.97 -26.02 -11.19
C MET A 99 25.07 -24.50 -11.34
N LEU A 100 24.15 -23.89 -12.09
CA LEU A 100 23.94 -22.44 -12.14
C LEU A 100 22.80 -22.12 -11.16
N GLY A 101 23.07 -21.45 -10.04
CA GLY A 101 22.08 -21.06 -9.02
C GLY A 101 21.04 -20.04 -9.50
N LEU A 102 20.43 -20.27 -10.65
CA LEU A 102 19.31 -19.53 -11.21
C LEU A 102 18.05 -20.36 -10.94
N ASN A 103 17.69 -20.47 -9.66
CA ASN A 103 16.36 -20.92 -9.28
C ASN A 103 15.37 -19.95 -9.93
N GLU A 104 14.60 -20.41 -10.91
CA GLU A 104 13.40 -19.68 -11.31
C GLU A 104 12.58 -19.48 -10.03
N PRO A 105 12.27 -18.22 -9.64
CA PRO A 105 11.52 -17.98 -8.43
C PRO A 105 10.20 -18.72 -8.56
N SER A 106 9.86 -19.51 -7.56
CA SER A 106 8.53 -20.10 -7.44
C SER A 106 7.53 -18.94 -7.54
N LYS A 107 6.85 -18.83 -8.69
CA LYS A 107 5.93 -17.73 -8.95
C LYS A 107 4.59 -18.10 -8.35
N CYS A 108 4.12 -17.30 -7.40
CA CYS A 108 2.80 -17.44 -6.82
C CYS A 108 1.76 -16.89 -7.80
N GLU A 109 1.04 -17.79 -8.46
CA GLU A 109 0.01 -17.42 -9.46
C GLU A 109 -1.38 -17.47 -8.80
N GLY A 110 -2.20 -16.44 -9.04
CA GLY A 110 -3.61 -16.42 -8.65
C GLY A 110 -4.03 -15.34 -7.65
N SER A 111 -5.34 -15.15 -7.51
CA SER A 111 -5.95 -14.15 -6.63
C SER A 111 -5.62 -14.36 -5.16
N ILE A 112 -5.30 -15.60 -4.75
CA ILE A 112 -4.95 -15.94 -3.37
C ILE A 112 -3.71 -15.17 -2.88
N CYS A 113 -2.74 -14.92 -3.77
CA CYS A 113 -1.49 -14.27 -3.41
C CYS A 113 -1.70 -12.79 -3.09
N TYR A 114 -2.39 -12.09 -3.99
CA TYR A 114 -2.65 -10.66 -3.87
C TYR A 114 -3.79 -10.33 -2.89
N PHE A 115 -4.67 -11.29 -2.59
CA PHE A 115 -5.78 -11.09 -1.64
C PHE A 115 -5.27 -10.71 -0.25
N LEU A 116 -4.29 -11.46 0.25
CA LEU A 116 -3.80 -11.35 1.61
C LEU A 116 -3.02 -10.03 1.82
N THR A 117 -2.16 -9.68 0.88
CA THR A 117 -1.44 -8.40 0.89
C THR A 117 -2.40 -7.21 0.73
N SER A 118 -3.40 -7.32 -0.15
CA SER A 118 -4.41 -6.27 -0.33
C SER A 118 -5.28 -6.07 0.92
N MET A 119 -5.62 -7.15 1.64
CA MET A 119 -6.37 -7.06 2.89
C MET A 119 -5.58 -6.35 4.00
N ILE A 120 -4.29 -6.67 4.14
CA ILE A 120 -3.39 -6.00 5.09
C ILE A 120 -3.30 -4.50 4.78
N MET A 121 -3.06 -4.15 3.51
CA MET A 121 -3.00 -2.74 3.06
C MET A 121 -4.31 -1.99 3.27
N SER A 122 -5.45 -2.66 3.05
CA SER A 122 -6.77 -2.11 3.37
C SER A 122 -6.91 -1.80 4.86
N GLY A 123 -6.45 -2.71 5.73
CA GLY A 123 -6.43 -2.49 7.18
C GLY A 123 -5.64 -1.25 7.58
N PHE A 124 -4.43 -1.08 7.05
CA PHE A 124 -3.62 0.12 7.27
C PHE A 124 -4.31 1.40 6.77
N CYS A 125 -4.99 1.34 5.61
CA CYS A 125 -5.77 2.47 5.12
C CYS A 125 -6.89 2.88 6.09
N VAL A 126 -7.59 1.92 6.71
CA VAL A 126 -8.64 2.20 7.69
C VAL A 126 -8.05 2.87 8.94
N VAL A 127 -6.93 2.35 9.46
CA VAL A 127 -6.22 2.96 10.60
C VAL A 127 -5.78 4.40 10.27
N ALA A 128 -5.24 4.63 9.07
CA ALA A 128 -4.85 5.96 8.62
C ALA A 128 -6.02 6.95 8.55
N VAL A 129 -7.19 6.48 8.10
CA VAL A 129 -8.43 7.29 8.08
C VAL A 129 -8.87 7.65 9.49
N VAL A 130 -8.83 6.69 10.43
CA VAL A 130 -9.20 6.94 11.84
C VAL A 130 -8.25 7.98 12.46
N LEU A 131 -6.93 7.82 12.29
CA LEU A 131 -5.94 8.78 12.79
C LEU A 131 -6.12 10.17 12.17
N SER A 132 -6.43 10.23 10.88
CA SER A 132 -6.68 11.48 10.17
C SER A 132 -7.97 12.16 10.66
N MET A 133 -9.04 11.39 10.92
CA MET A 133 -10.28 11.90 11.51
C MET A 133 -10.03 12.48 12.90
N ILE A 134 -9.26 11.80 13.75
CA ILE A 134 -8.86 12.30 15.08
C ILE A 134 -8.09 13.61 14.94
N LEU A 135 -7.11 13.68 14.04
CA LEU A 135 -6.35 14.89 13.78
C LEU A 135 -7.29 16.03 13.38
N VAL A 136 -8.13 15.83 12.36
CA VAL A 136 -9.10 16.82 11.87
C VAL A 136 -10.02 17.29 13.00
N HIS A 137 -10.51 16.38 13.85
CA HIS A 137 -11.35 16.76 14.98
C HIS A 137 -10.61 17.65 15.96
N ARG A 138 -9.35 17.34 16.28
CA ARG A 138 -8.49 18.18 17.13
C ARG A 138 -8.19 19.54 16.49
N THR A 139 -7.84 19.57 15.21
CA THR A 139 -7.53 20.82 14.51
C THR A 139 -8.76 21.69 14.37
N LYS A 140 -9.94 21.13 14.08
CA LYS A 140 -11.20 21.87 13.95
C LYS A 140 -11.58 22.58 15.25
N ILE A 141 -11.33 21.97 16.41
CA ILE A 141 -11.53 22.61 17.72
C ILE A 141 -10.60 23.83 17.88
N VAL A 142 -9.34 23.72 17.44
CA VAL A 142 -8.36 24.82 17.52
C VAL A 142 -8.74 25.95 16.56
N TYR A 143 -9.09 25.64 15.31
CA TYR A 143 -9.55 26.63 14.34
C TYR A 143 -10.86 27.30 14.76
N ALA A 144 -11.81 26.56 15.35
CA ALA A 144 -13.04 27.11 15.89
C ALA A 144 -12.77 28.09 17.05
N ASN A 145 -11.78 27.81 17.91
CA ASN A 145 -11.38 28.73 18.98
C ASN A 145 -10.65 29.99 18.45
N LEU A 146 -9.89 29.88 17.36
CA LEU A 146 -9.16 31.00 16.77
C LEU A 146 -10.06 31.92 15.93
N TYR A 147 -10.92 31.36 15.07
CA TYR A 147 -11.81 32.12 14.18
C TYR A 147 -13.20 32.38 14.77
N GLY A 148 -13.67 31.56 15.71
CA GLY A 148 -14.97 31.76 16.37
C GLY A 148 -14.97 32.89 17.41
N LYS A 149 -13.79 33.35 17.86
CA LYS A 149 -13.66 34.46 18.81
C LYS A 149 -13.66 35.86 18.16
N SER A 150 -13.56 35.97 16.83
CA SER A 150 -13.55 37.27 16.11
C SER A 150 -14.95 37.83 15.81
N ARG A 151 -15.97 37.44 16.59
CA ARG A 151 -17.32 38.01 16.50
C ARG A 151 -17.96 38.14 17.89
N SER A 152 -17.32 38.92 18.76
CA SER A 152 -18.01 39.67 19.82
C SER A 152 -17.15 40.84 20.27
#